data_AF-A0A3P9JRF5-F1
#
_entry.id   AF-A0A3P9JRF5-F1
#
_cell.length_a   1.000
_cell.length_b   1.000
_cell.length_c   1.000
_cell.angle_alpha   90.00
_cell.angle_beta   90.00
_cell.angle_gamma   90.00
#
_symmetry.space_group_name_H-M   'P 1'
#
loop_
_entity.id
_entity.type
_entity.pdbx_description
1 polymer ?
#
loop_
_entity_poly.entity_id
_entity_poly.type
_entity_poly.pdbx_seq_one_letter_code
_entity_poly.pdbx_strand_id
1 'polypeptide(L)'
;MQQDKQVLCKTVESLNSSGSFRVLVGVTGSVAALKLPAVVDQLLQLPGVDVRVVTTEHAKHFYNHAEVAVKIYSDKDEWELWKQRTDPVLHIELRRWADLLVIAPLDANTLGKISNGICDNLLTCVVRAWDTSRPLLFCPAMNTAMWLHPITAQQISRLKEFGYMEVPCISKKLVCGDEGLHNFPQTVAVPNDHLSVLPFNQEAPKMPRKVQTGKGAMAEVSTIISVVEQHLHKSKEKPEESR
;
A
#
# COMPACT_ATOMS: atom_id res chain seq x y z
N MET A 1 -15.47 -29.49 19.71
CA MET A 1 -14.55 -28.62 20.49
C MET A 1 -13.09 -29.07 20.48
N GLN A 2 -12.75 -30.35 20.76
CA GLN A 2 -11.37 -30.84 20.63
C GLN A 2 -11.00 -31.26 19.19
N GLN A 3 -11.96 -31.77 18.42
CA GLN A 3 -11.76 -32.10 17.00
C GLN A 3 -11.57 -30.87 16.11
N ASP A 4 -12.26 -29.76 16.38
CA ASP A 4 -12.17 -28.53 15.56
C ASP A 4 -10.80 -27.84 15.67
N LYS A 5 -10.15 -27.93 16.84
CA LYS A 5 -8.78 -27.44 17.05
C LYS A 5 -7.74 -28.29 16.30
N GLN A 6 -7.99 -29.59 16.15
CA GLN A 6 -7.11 -30.52 15.44
C GLN A 6 -7.26 -30.39 13.92
N VAL A 7 -8.46 -30.06 13.42
CA VAL A 7 -8.70 -29.71 12.01
C VAL A 7 -8.01 -28.39 11.68
N LEU A 8 -8.11 -27.37 12.54
CA LEU A 8 -7.44 -26.08 12.34
C LEU A 8 -5.90 -26.22 12.37
N CYS A 9 -5.35 -27.03 13.29
CA CYS A 9 -3.91 -27.33 13.33
C CYS A 9 -3.44 -28.02 12.04
N LYS A 10 -4.25 -28.94 11.48
CA LYS A 10 -3.96 -29.57 10.18
C LYS A 10 -4.09 -28.62 8.99
N THR A 11 -4.96 -27.62 9.04
CA THR A 11 -5.02 -26.55 8.02
C THR A 11 -3.79 -25.64 8.07
N VAL A 12 -3.18 -25.47 9.25
CA VAL A 12 -1.93 -24.71 9.41
C VAL A 12 -0.71 -25.55 8.98
N GLU A 13 -0.75 -26.87 9.16
CA GLU A 13 0.34 -27.79 8.78
C GLU A 13 0.42 -28.10 7.27
N SER A 14 -0.65 -27.89 6.50
CA SER A 14 -0.63 -28.05 5.03
C SER A 14 0.05 -26.87 4.27
N LEU A 15 0.55 -25.86 4.98
CA LEU A 15 1.12 -24.62 4.42
C LEU A 15 2.64 -24.62 4.22
N ASN A 16 3.31 -25.74 4.48
CA ASN A 16 4.73 -25.88 4.20
C ASN A 16 4.95 -26.77 2.96
N SER A 17 4.63 -26.22 1.78
CA SER A 17 5.46 -26.49 0.62
C SER A 17 6.82 -25.88 0.90
N SER A 18 7.82 -26.71 1.19
CA SER A 18 9.21 -26.28 1.25
C SER A 18 9.57 -25.68 -0.12
N GLY A 19 9.65 -24.36 -0.23
CA GLY A 19 10.17 -23.68 -1.42
C GLY A 19 9.31 -22.59 -2.07
N SER A 20 8.16 -22.17 -1.49
CA SER A 20 7.44 -21.00 -2.02
C SER A 20 7.90 -19.68 -1.39
N PHE A 21 8.15 -18.66 -2.22
CA PHE A 21 8.43 -17.29 -1.82
C PHE A 21 7.11 -16.58 -1.51
N ARG A 22 6.95 -16.11 -0.28
CA ARG A 22 5.67 -15.65 0.26
C ARG A 22 5.55 -14.14 0.19
N VAL A 23 4.63 -13.65 -0.63
CA VAL A 23 4.38 -12.22 -0.85
C VAL A 23 3.10 -11.82 -0.14
N LEU A 24 3.23 -10.88 0.80
CA LEU A 24 2.08 -10.23 1.43
C LEU A 24 1.78 -8.93 0.69
N VAL A 25 0.55 -8.79 0.20
CA VAL A 25 0.08 -7.61 -0.52
C VAL A 25 -0.78 -6.75 0.41
N GLY A 26 -0.30 -5.58 0.79
CA GLY A 26 -1.07 -4.56 1.52
C GLY A 26 -1.84 -3.66 0.56
N VAL A 27 -3.11 -3.39 0.86
CA VAL A 27 -4.01 -2.58 -0.01
C VAL A 27 -4.70 -1.52 0.83
N THR A 28 -4.57 -0.26 0.39
CA THR A 28 -5.10 0.92 1.10
C THR A 28 -6.16 1.67 0.29
N GLY A 29 -6.80 2.67 0.89
CA GLY A 29 -7.95 3.40 0.37
C GLY A 29 -7.61 4.39 -0.74
N SER A 30 -7.21 3.88 -1.90
CA SER A 30 -7.00 4.66 -3.13
C SER A 30 -7.77 4.05 -4.29
N VAL A 31 -8.23 4.87 -5.23
CA VAL A 31 -8.89 4.41 -6.47
C VAL A 31 -8.05 3.36 -7.20
N ALA A 32 -6.72 3.44 -7.09
CA ALA A 32 -5.81 2.45 -7.68
C ALA A 32 -5.98 1.02 -7.13
N ALA A 33 -6.68 0.83 -6.01
CA ALA A 33 -7.00 -0.49 -5.45
C ALA A 33 -7.90 -1.32 -6.38
N LEU A 34 -8.59 -0.70 -7.35
CA LEU A 34 -9.25 -1.43 -8.45
C LEU A 34 -8.29 -2.35 -9.22
N LYS A 35 -6.97 -2.09 -9.17
CA LYS A 35 -5.95 -2.91 -9.82
C LYS A 35 -5.51 -4.12 -8.98
N LEU A 36 -6.04 -4.29 -7.76
CA LEU A 36 -5.66 -5.38 -6.87
C LEU A 36 -5.80 -6.77 -7.53
N PRO A 37 -6.92 -7.12 -8.20
CA PRO A 37 -7.02 -8.40 -8.91
C PRO A 37 -5.86 -8.62 -9.89
N ALA A 38 -5.55 -7.63 -10.72
CA ALA A 38 -4.45 -7.72 -11.68
C ALA A 38 -3.06 -7.86 -11.04
N VAL A 39 -2.83 -7.22 -9.88
CA VAL A 39 -1.58 -7.40 -9.11
C VAL A 39 -1.47 -8.83 -8.60
N VAL A 40 -2.53 -9.35 -7.99
CA VAL A 40 -2.56 -10.71 -7.44
C VAL A 40 -2.41 -11.75 -8.55
N ASP A 41 -3.13 -11.61 -9.65
CA ASP A 41 -3.07 -12.54 -10.78
C ASP A 41 -1.67 -12.63 -11.38
N GLN A 42 -0.97 -11.50 -11.54
CA GLN A 42 0.39 -11.49 -12.07
C GLN A 42 1.41 -12.03 -11.06
N LEU A 43 1.23 -11.81 -9.76
CA LEU A 43 2.08 -12.43 -8.73
C LEU A 43 1.92 -13.95 -8.73
N LEU A 44 0.70 -14.47 -8.89
CA LEU A 44 0.43 -15.90 -8.95
C LEU A 44 0.98 -16.58 -10.22
N GLN A 45 1.26 -15.81 -11.28
CA GLN A 45 1.93 -16.32 -12.47
C GLN A 45 3.43 -16.55 -12.25
N LEU A 46 4.03 -15.96 -11.19
CA LEU A 46 5.43 -16.17 -10.88
C LEU A 46 5.64 -17.57 -10.26
N PRO A 47 6.59 -18.36 -10.77
CA PRO A 47 6.77 -19.74 -10.33
C PRO A 47 7.29 -19.80 -8.89
N GLY A 48 6.54 -20.52 -8.05
CA GLY A 48 6.87 -20.71 -6.63
C GLY A 48 6.53 -19.51 -5.77
N VAL A 49 5.60 -18.64 -6.17
CA VAL A 49 5.10 -17.53 -5.34
C VAL A 49 3.78 -17.91 -4.67
N ASP A 50 3.68 -17.65 -3.36
CA ASP A 50 2.43 -17.75 -2.60
C ASP A 50 2.02 -16.34 -2.16
N VAL A 51 0.73 -16.00 -2.28
CA VAL A 51 0.23 -14.63 -2.13
C VAL A 51 -0.89 -14.59 -1.10
N ARG A 52 -0.78 -13.65 -0.17
CA ARG A 52 -1.87 -13.28 0.76
C ARG A 52 -2.08 -11.78 0.70
N VAL A 53 -3.31 -11.34 0.96
CA VAL A 53 -3.68 -9.92 0.92
C VAL A 53 -4.08 -9.43 2.30
N VAL A 54 -3.62 -8.25 2.69
CA VAL A 54 -4.14 -7.49 3.83
C VAL A 54 -4.77 -6.22 3.29
N THR A 55 -6.02 -5.98 3.65
CA THR A 55 -6.80 -4.84 3.15
C THR A 55 -7.23 -3.94 4.30
N THR A 56 -7.12 -2.62 4.11
CA THR A 56 -7.73 -1.65 5.03
C THR A 56 -9.24 -1.57 4.77
N GLU A 57 -10.03 -1.15 5.77
CA GLU A 57 -11.48 -0.97 5.58
C GLU A 57 -11.82 -0.03 4.41
N HIS A 58 -11.02 1.02 4.18
CA HIS A 58 -11.26 1.97 3.09
C HIS A 58 -10.94 1.40 1.70
N ALA A 59 -10.00 0.44 1.61
CA ALA A 59 -9.66 -0.20 0.35
C ALA A 59 -10.83 -1.04 -0.21
N LYS A 60 -11.65 -1.63 0.68
CA LYS A 60 -12.78 -2.50 0.32
C LYS A 60 -13.84 -1.81 -0.55
N HIS A 61 -13.85 -0.47 -0.60
CA HIS A 61 -14.77 0.29 -1.46
C HIS A 61 -14.38 0.29 -2.95
N PHE A 62 -13.14 -0.09 -3.29
CA PHE A 62 -12.59 0.12 -4.64
C PHE A 62 -12.43 -1.14 -5.48
N TYR A 63 -12.52 -2.32 -4.86
CA TYR A 63 -12.38 -3.59 -5.56
C TYR A 63 -13.44 -4.57 -5.07
N ASN A 64 -13.76 -5.54 -5.91
CA ASN A 64 -14.67 -6.62 -5.54
C ASN A 64 -13.87 -7.76 -4.92
N HIS A 65 -14.23 -8.15 -3.70
CA HIS A 65 -13.58 -9.27 -3.00
C HIS A 65 -13.63 -10.58 -3.81
N ALA A 66 -14.70 -10.81 -4.57
CA ALA A 66 -14.87 -12.02 -5.38
C ALA A 66 -13.90 -12.12 -6.58
N GLU A 67 -13.27 -11.01 -6.98
CA GLU A 67 -12.32 -10.96 -8.10
C GLU A 67 -10.87 -11.24 -7.67
N VAL A 68 -10.62 -11.43 -6.38
CA VAL A 68 -9.27 -11.67 -5.84
C VAL A 68 -9.14 -13.14 -5.47
N ALA A 69 -8.32 -13.87 -6.23
CA ALA A 69 -8.19 -15.33 -6.15
C ALA A 69 -7.42 -15.88 -4.93
N VAL A 70 -7.18 -15.06 -3.90
CA VAL A 70 -6.36 -15.42 -2.73
C VAL A 70 -7.04 -15.00 -1.42
N LYS A 71 -6.53 -15.52 -0.30
CA LYS A 71 -7.04 -15.14 1.02
C LYS A 71 -6.76 -13.66 1.29
N ILE A 72 -7.84 -12.90 1.52
CA ILE A 72 -7.81 -11.52 2.00
C ILE A 72 -8.07 -11.53 3.51
N TYR A 73 -7.24 -10.80 4.25
CA TYR A 73 -7.38 -10.50 5.67
C TYR A 73 -7.71 -9.02 5.87
N SER A 74 -8.52 -8.73 6.88
CA SER A 74 -8.95 -7.40 7.27
C SER A 74 -8.90 -7.22 8.78
N ASP A 75 -9.16 -6.02 9.27
CA ASP A 75 -9.16 -5.71 10.70
C ASP A 75 -10.11 -6.62 11.49
N LYS A 76 -11.22 -7.04 10.87
CA LYS A 76 -12.17 -7.99 11.45
C LYS A 76 -11.52 -9.35 11.77
N ASP A 77 -10.68 -9.86 10.86
CA ASP A 77 -10.04 -11.17 11.02
C ASP A 77 -9.07 -11.18 12.21
N GLU A 78 -8.44 -10.05 12.53
CA GLU A 78 -7.53 -9.92 13.67
C GLU A 78 -8.26 -10.20 15.00
N TRP A 79 -9.42 -9.57 15.18
CA TRP A 79 -10.20 -9.69 16.41
C TRP A 79 -11.07 -10.96 16.45
N GLU A 80 -11.44 -11.53 15.30
CA GLU A 80 -12.15 -12.81 15.25
C GLU A 80 -11.25 -13.99 15.63
N LEU A 81 -9.95 -13.90 15.36
CA LEU A 81 -8.97 -14.93 15.71
C LEU A 81 -8.50 -14.86 17.16
N TRP A 82 -8.44 -13.66 17.76
CA TRP A 82 -7.95 -13.47 19.13
C TRP A 82 -9.09 -13.48 20.15
N LYS A 83 -9.38 -14.65 20.75
CA LYS A 83 -10.47 -14.82 21.74
C LYS A 83 -9.95 -15.03 23.16
N GLN A 84 -8.72 -15.51 23.29
CA GLN A 84 -8.04 -15.73 24.57
C GLN A 84 -6.54 -15.42 24.43
N ARG A 85 -5.87 -15.19 25.56
CA ARG A 85 -4.45 -14.74 25.61
C ARG A 85 -3.46 -15.65 24.88
N THR A 86 -3.79 -16.92 24.70
CA THR A 86 -2.93 -17.92 24.04
C THR A 86 -3.15 -18.00 22.53
N ASP A 87 -4.15 -17.31 21.99
CA ASP A 87 -4.46 -17.36 20.57
C ASP A 87 -3.41 -16.59 19.75
N PRO A 88 -3.12 -17.02 18.52
CA PRO A 88 -2.17 -16.34 17.66
C PRO A 88 -2.61 -14.91 17.35
N VAL A 89 -1.65 -14.00 17.31
CA VAL A 89 -1.87 -12.60 16.95
C VAL A 89 -1.66 -12.44 15.45
N LEU A 90 -2.73 -12.15 14.70
CA LEU A 90 -2.74 -12.25 13.24
C LEU A 90 -1.65 -11.41 12.55
N HIS A 91 -1.44 -10.15 12.94
CA HIS A 91 -0.40 -9.32 12.32
C HIS A 91 1.02 -9.88 12.51
N ILE A 92 1.29 -10.55 13.64
CA ILE A 92 2.56 -11.22 13.91
C ILE A 92 2.71 -12.46 13.02
N GLU A 93 1.65 -13.24 12.87
CA GLU A 93 1.65 -14.43 12.00
C GLU A 93 1.85 -14.06 10.53
N LEU A 94 1.19 -13.01 10.05
CA LEU A 94 1.38 -12.50 8.69
C LEU A 94 2.81 -11.99 8.47
N ARG A 95 3.37 -11.26 9.43
CA ARG A 95 4.78 -10.82 9.41
C ARG A 95 5.76 -12.00 9.41
N ARG A 96 5.49 -13.06 10.16
CA ARG A 96 6.33 -14.27 10.18
C ARG A 96 6.26 -15.02 8.85
N TRP A 97 5.06 -15.16 8.30
CA TRP A 97 4.79 -15.87 7.06
C TRP A 97 5.44 -15.20 5.85
N ALA A 98 5.41 -13.87 5.75
CA ALA A 98 5.83 -13.14 4.56
C ALA A 98 7.35 -12.98 4.41
N ASP A 99 7.89 -13.32 3.24
CA ASP A 99 9.28 -13.04 2.85
C ASP A 99 9.43 -11.61 2.30
N LEU A 100 8.37 -11.08 1.69
CA LEU A 100 8.28 -9.74 1.14
C LEU A 100 6.89 -9.14 1.40
N LEU A 101 6.85 -7.86 1.77
CA LEU A 101 5.62 -7.07 1.83
C LEU A 101 5.61 -6.05 0.69
N VAL A 102 4.52 -5.99 -0.07
CA VAL A 102 4.27 -4.93 -1.06
C VAL A 102 2.98 -4.22 -0.73
N ILE A 103 3.02 -2.90 -0.53
CA ILE A 103 1.82 -2.07 -0.32
C ILE A 103 1.47 -1.39 -1.65
N ALA A 104 0.42 -1.86 -2.32
CA ALA A 104 0.02 -1.42 -3.64
C ALA A 104 -1.51 -1.43 -3.81
N PRO A 105 -2.19 -0.27 -3.76
CA PRO A 105 -1.64 1.08 -3.52
C PRO A 105 -1.33 1.37 -2.05
N LEU A 106 -0.46 2.37 -1.83
CA LEU A 106 -0.30 3.14 -0.59
C LEU A 106 -0.96 4.52 -0.73
N ASP A 107 -2.07 4.75 -0.04
CA ASP A 107 -2.75 6.05 0.04
C ASP A 107 -1.98 7.01 0.97
N ALA A 108 -2.29 8.31 0.88
CA ALA A 108 -1.62 9.32 1.67
C ALA A 108 -1.89 9.18 3.18
N ASN A 109 -3.06 8.66 3.56
CA ASN A 109 -3.45 8.48 4.95
C ASN A 109 -2.57 7.43 5.64
N THR A 110 -2.44 6.25 5.02
CA THR A 110 -1.61 5.15 5.49
C THR A 110 -0.13 5.50 5.39
N LEU A 111 0.30 6.27 4.37
CA LEU A 111 1.63 6.87 4.33
C LEU A 111 1.90 7.74 5.57
N GLY A 112 0.93 8.60 5.92
CA GLY A 112 0.98 9.40 7.15
C GLY A 112 1.04 8.57 8.42
N LYS A 113 0.26 7.49 8.49
CA LYS A 113 0.28 6.57 9.64
C LYS A 113 1.63 5.86 9.80
N ILE A 114 2.12 5.23 8.74
CA ILE A 114 3.38 4.48 8.75
C ILE A 114 4.57 5.41 9.09
N SER A 115 4.64 6.58 8.45
CA SER A 115 5.73 7.54 8.69
C SER A 115 5.78 8.03 10.15
N ASN A 116 4.64 8.09 10.83
CA ASN A 116 4.54 8.51 12.23
C ASN A 116 4.43 7.35 13.24
N GLY A 117 4.52 6.10 12.77
CA GLY A 117 4.47 4.91 13.64
C GLY A 117 3.08 4.58 14.20
N ILE A 118 2.00 5.09 13.60
CA ILE A 118 0.63 4.72 13.96
C ILE A 118 0.37 3.29 13.44
N CYS A 119 -0.11 2.43 14.34
CA CYS A 119 -0.47 1.03 14.08
C CYS A 119 -1.86 0.72 14.64
N ASP A 120 -2.89 1.21 13.97
CA ASP A 120 -4.28 1.18 14.44
C ASP A 120 -5.20 0.26 13.62
N ASN A 121 -4.63 -0.46 12.65
CA ASN A 121 -5.32 -1.45 11.83
C ASN A 121 -4.37 -2.60 11.47
N LEU A 122 -4.90 -3.70 10.93
CA LEU A 122 -4.15 -4.92 10.67
C LEU A 122 -2.91 -4.64 9.80
N LEU A 123 -3.07 -3.87 8.72
CA LEU A 123 -1.95 -3.54 7.81
C LEU A 123 -0.85 -2.73 8.51
N THR A 124 -1.22 -1.67 9.22
CA THR A 124 -0.24 -0.81 9.90
C THR A 124 0.42 -1.52 11.08
N CYS A 125 -0.27 -2.43 11.76
CA CYS A 125 0.31 -3.35 12.75
C CYS A 125 1.35 -4.29 12.13
N VAL A 126 1.06 -4.89 10.97
CA VAL A 126 2.04 -5.71 10.23
C VAL A 126 3.29 -4.90 9.89
N VAL A 127 3.11 -3.68 9.35
CA VAL A 127 4.23 -2.79 8.99
C VAL A 127 5.04 -2.39 10.23
N ARG A 128 4.38 -2.07 11.35
CA ARG A 128 5.07 -1.65 12.57
C ARG A 128 5.90 -2.76 13.20
N ALA A 129 5.47 -4.02 13.03
CA ALA A 129 6.17 -5.23 13.47
C ALA A 129 7.14 -5.81 12.42
N TRP A 130 7.26 -5.15 11.26
CA TRP A 130 7.99 -5.67 10.11
C TRP A 130 9.48 -5.87 10.41
N ASP A 131 10.04 -6.93 9.83
CA ASP A 131 11.48 -7.18 9.86
C ASP A 131 12.18 -6.31 8.82
N THR A 132 12.96 -5.31 9.24
CA THR A 132 13.65 -4.42 8.28
C THR A 132 14.76 -5.13 7.50
N SER A 133 15.14 -6.36 7.86
CA SER A 133 16.00 -7.20 7.02
C SER A 133 15.27 -7.81 5.82
N ARG A 134 13.92 -7.82 5.83
CA ARG A 134 13.07 -8.29 4.73
C ARG A 134 12.56 -7.12 3.89
N PRO A 135 12.47 -7.28 2.56
CA PRO A 135 12.03 -6.21 1.67
C PRO A 135 10.58 -5.78 1.96
N LEU A 136 10.38 -4.47 2.11
CA LEU A 136 9.08 -3.82 2.10
C LEU A 136 9.04 -2.85 0.91
N LEU A 137 8.20 -3.14 -0.07
CA LEU A 137 7.92 -2.29 -1.22
C LEU A 137 6.67 -1.44 -0.94
N PHE A 138 6.65 -0.18 -1.36
CA PHE A 138 5.46 0.64 -1.30
C PHE A 138 5.24 1.41 -2.60
N CYS A 139 3.98 1.45 -3.05
CA CYS A 139 3.57 2.05 -4.32
C CYS A 139 2.57 3.19 -4.03
N PRO A 140 3.03 4.44 -3.83
CA PRO A 140 2.12 5.52 -3.50
C PRO A 140 1.09 5.74 -4.62
N ALA A 141 -0.15 6.08 -4.24
CA ALA A 141 -1.22 6.34 -5.19
C ALA A 141 -2.22 7.36 -4.63
N MET A 142 -2.14 8.60 -5.11
CA MET A 142 -2.94 9.72 -4.62
C MET A 142 -3.15 10.78 -5.69
N ASN A 143 -4.11 11.68 -5.48
CA ASN A 143 -4.30 12.85 -6.34
C ASN A 143 -3.01 13.70 -6.41
N THR A 144 -2.79 14.40 -7.54
CA THR A 144 -1.61 15.23 -7.75
C THR A 144 -1.41 16.33 -6.72
N ALA A 145 -2.49 16.98 -6.24
CA ALA A 145 -2.39 17.97 -5.17
C ALA A 145 -1.87 17.34 -3.86
N MET A 146 -2.31 16.12 -3.53
CA MET A 146 -1.78 15.38 -2.38
C MET A 146 -0.32 14.98 -2.59
N TRP A 147 0.03 14.53 -3.80
CA TRP A 147 1.40 14.16 -4.14
C TRP A 147 2.37 15.34 -4.04
N LEU A 148 1.95 16.53 -4.50
CA LEU A 148 2.74 17.75 -4.47
C LEU A 148 2.74 18.43 -3.08
N HIS A 149 1.91 17.98 -2.15
CA HIS A 149 1.90 18.52 -0.79
C HIS A 149 3.26 18.25 -0.11
N PRO A 150 3.87 19.25 0.57
CA PRO A 150 5.22 19.13 1.12
C PRO A 150 5.38 17.98 2.12
N ILE A 151 4.33 17.66 2.88
CA ILE A 151 4.35 16.54 3.83
C ILE A 151 4.57 15.19 3.13
N THR A 152 4.07 15.01 1.91
CA THR A 152 4.18 13.74 1.20
C THR A 152 5.64 13.42 0.89
N ALA A 153 6.39 14.40 0.39
CA ALA A 153 7.82 14.23 0.13
C ALA A 153 8.62 13.90 1.41
N GLN A 154 8.27 14.52 2.55
CA GLN A 154 8.89 14.22 3.84
C GLN A 154 8.57 12.80 4.32
N GLN A 155 7.30 12.38 4.21
CA GLN A 155 6.87 11.05 4.63
C GLN A 155 7.48 9.94 3.75
N ILE A 156 7.54 10.15 2.43
CA ILE A 156 8.21 9.22 1.51
C ILE A 156 9.69 9.09 1.87
N SER A 157 10.38 10.21 2.13
CA SER A 157 11.78 10.20 2.54
C SER A 157 11.99 9.40 3.83
N ARG A 158 11.11 9.59 4.82
CA ARG A 158 11.15 8.87 6.10
C ARG A 158 10.94 7.35 5.95
N LEU A 159 10.02 6.92 5.09
CA LEU A 159 9.86 5.49 4.79
C LEU A 159 11.12 4.90 4.16
N LYS A 160 11.78 5.65 3.27
CA LYS A 160 13.06 5.22 2.66
C LYS A 160 14.19 5.16 3.67
N GLU A 161 14.24 6.08 4.64
CA GLU A 161 15.17 6.04 5.77
C GLU A 161 14.96 4.80 6.66
N PHE A 162 13.73 4.26 6.75
CA PHE A 162 13.47 2.98 7.42
C PHE A 162 13.97 1.74 6.63
N GLY A 163 14.48 1.95 5.40
CA GLY A 163 14.92 0.88 4.50
C GLY A 163 13.81 0.35 3.57
N TYR A 164 12.64 0.99 3.55
CA TYR A 164 11.56 0.60 2.65
C TYR A 164 11.82 1.11 1.22
N MET A 165 11.39 0.34 0.23
CA MET A 165 11.66 0.61 -1.18
C MET A 165 10.44 1.21 -1.88
N GLU A 166 10.61 2.42 -2.38
CA GLU A 166 9.61 3.11 -3.18
C GLU A 166 9.55 2.51 -4.59
N VAL A 167 8.35 2.11 -5.04
CA VAL A 167 8.03 1.97 -6.46
C VAL A 167 7.33 3.25 -6.90
N PRO A 168 8.02 4.14 -7.65
CA PRO A 168 7.59 5.52 -7.81
C PRO A 168 6.29 5.65 -8.61
N CYS A 169 5.49 6.64 -8.26
CA CYS A 169 4.29 6.99 -9.02
C CYS A 169 4.63 7.37 -10.48
N ILE A 170 3.66 7.15 -11.36
CA ILE A 170 3.72 7.60 -12.75
C ILE A 170 2.90 8.87 -12.96
N SER A 171 3.20 9.56 -14.06
CA SER A 171 2.38 10.67 -14.54
C SER A 171 1.33 10.14 -15.50
N LYS A 172 0.05 10.48 -15.28
CA LYS A 172 -1.07 10.08 -16.16
C LYS A 172 -1.94 11.28 -16.47
N LYS A 173 -2.65 11.20 -17.60
CA LYS A 173 -3.70 12.17 -17.94
C LYS A 173 -4.78 12.08 -16.88
N LEU A 174 -4.99 13.17 -16.14
CA LEU A 174 -6.07 13.22 -15.17
C LEU A 174 -7.39 13.48 -15.89
N VAL A 175 -8.45 12.84 -15.38
CA VAL A 175 -9.84 13.21 -15.68
C VAL A 175 -10.41 13.92 -14.45
N CYS A 176 -9.63 14.80 -13.81
CA CYS A 176 -10.19 15.70 -12.80
C CYS A 176 -10.69 16.96 -13.51
N GLY A 177 -11.93 17.35 -13.24
CA GLY A 177 -12.49 18.63 -13.65
C GLY A 177 -12.04 19.80 -12.77
N ASP A 178 -11.01 19.59 -11.94
CA ASP A 178 -10.49 20.58 -11.01
C ASP A 178 -9.64 21.61 -11.77
N GLU A 179 -10.23 22.78 -12.05
CA GLU A 179 -9.48 24.01 -12.26
C GLU A 179 -9.55 24.83 -10.98
N GLY A 180 -8.53 24.71 -10.13
CA GLY A 180 -8.47 25.41 -8.84
C GLY A 180 -7.03 25.57 -8.33
N LEU A 181 -6.47 26.76 -8.59
CA LEU A 181 -5.23 27.34 -8.02
C LEU A 181 -3.97 26.45 -8.01
N HIS A 182 -3.28 26.40 -9.16
CA HIS A 182 -1.86 26.04 -9.23
C HIS A 182 -0.96 27.28 -9.17
N ASN A 183 -1.12 28.11 -8.14
CA ASN A 183 -0.15 29.17 -7.86
C ASN A 183 0.19 29.11 -6.36
N PHE A 184 0.93 28.08 -5.96
CA PHE A 184 1.78 28.21 -4.78
C PHE A 184 3.00 29.03 -5.23
N PRO A 185 3.14 30.30 -4.83
CA PRO A 185 4.36 31.02 -5.12
C PRO A 185 5.52 30.32 -4.42
N GLN A 186 6.58 30.01 -5.18
CA GLN A 186 7.91 29.88 -4.59
C GLN A 186 8.19 31.20 -3.86
N THR A 187 8.32 31.12 -2.53
CA THR A 187 8.94 32.13 -1.66
C THR A 187 8.78 33.59 -2.12
N VAL A 188 7.71 34.25 -1.68
CA VAL A 188 7.63 35.72 -1.72
C VAL A 188 7.66 36.21 -0.28
N ALA A 189 8.66 37.03 0.04
CA ALA A 189 8.77 37.75 1.29
C ALA A 189 7.44 38.42 1.62
N VAL A 190 7.10 38.51 2.91
CA VAL A 190 5.94 39.26 3.39
C VAL A 190 6.37 40.72 3.56
N PRO A 191 5.76 41.69 2.84
CA PRO A 191 5.61 43.03 3.38
C PRO A 191 4.16 43.21 3.82
N ASN A 192 4.03 43.75 5.02
CA ASN A 192 2.81 44.32 5.57
C ASN A 192 2.10 45.23 4.56
N ASP A 193 0.78 45.09 4.50
CA ASP A 193 -0.24 46.15 4.56
C ASP A 193 -1.39 45.97 3.55
N HIS A 194 -2.60 46.09 4.11
CA HIS A 194 -3.92 46.27 3.48
C HIS A 194 -4.59 45.06 2.78
N LEU A 195 -5.44 44.35 3.54
CA LEU A 195 -6.52 43.53 2.99
C LEU A 195 -7.58 44.43 2.33
N SER A 196 -7.60 44.48 1.00
CA SER A 196 -8.81 44.86 0.26
C SER A 196 -9.53 43.59 -0.18
N VAL A 197 -10.68 43.32 0.44
CA VAL A 197 -11.59 42.23 0.08
C VAL A 197 -12.21 42.55 -1.29
N LEU A 198 -11.89 41.76 -2.33
CA LEU A 198 -12.58 41.87 -3.62
C LEU A 198 -13.94 41.15 -3.56
N PRO A 199 -15.01 41.73 -4.14
CA PRO A 199 -16.35 41.15 -4.04
C PRO A 199 -16.48 39.87 -4.86
N PHE A 200 -17.05 38.86 -4.21
CA PHE A 200 -17.32 37.51 -4.70
C PHE A 200 -18.57 37.51 -5.59
N ASN A 201 -18.51 38.02 -6.82
CA ASN A 201 -19.52 37.70 -7.83
C ASN A 201 -19.13 38.15 -9.24
N GLN A 202 -18.42 37.29 -9.98
CA GLN A 202 -18.49 37.22 -11.44
C GLN A 202 -18.34 35.76 -11.84
N GLU A 203 -19.34 35.18 -12.51
CA GLU A 203 -19.22 33.84 -13.10
C GLU A 203 -18.10 33.84 -14.13
N ALA A 204 -17.06 33.05 -13.86
CA ALA A 204 -15.94 32.89 -14.78
C ALA A 204 -16.41 32.19 -16.08
N PRO A 205 -15.98 32.65 -17.26
CA PRO A 205 -16.33 31.99 -18.52
C PRO A 205 -15.82 30.54 -18.53
N LYS A 206 -16.68 29.58 -18.92
CA LYS A 206 -16.32 28.17 -19.07
C LYS A 206 -15.29 28.03 -20.20
N MET A 207 -14.01 28.00 -19.83
CA MET A 207 -12.91 27.71 -20.75
C MET A 207 -12.86 26.21 -21.08
N PRO A 208 -12.36 25.83 -22.27
CA PRO A 208 -12.21 24.43 -22.64
C PRO A 208 -11.27 23.72 -21.66
N ARG A 209 -11.75 22.62 -21.06
CA ARG A 209 -11.00 21.80 -20.09
C ARG A 209 -9.66 21.39 -20.68
N LYS A 210 -8.56 21.95 -20.17
CA LYS A 210 -7.22 21.50 -20.57
C LYS A 210 -6.95 20.13 -19.94
N VAL A 211 -6.57 19.15 -20.75
CA VAL A 211 -6.10 17.86 -20.26
C VAL A 211 -4.77 18.10 -19.53
N GLN A 212 -4.81 18.12 -18.20
CA GLN A 212 -3.62 18.27 -17.37
C GLN A 212 -3.02 16.88 -17.10
N THR A 213 -1.70 16.76 -17.30
CA THR A 213 -0.96 15.57 -16.87
C THR A 213 -0.65 15.72 -15.39
N GLY A 214 -1.15 14.80 -14.57
CA GLY A 214 -0.92 14.78 -13.12
C GLY A 214 0.03 13.68 -12.70
N LYS A 215 0.88 13.97 -11.71
CA LYS A 215 1.75 12.98 -11.03
C LYS A 215 1.03 12.41 -9.81
N GLY A 216 1.33 11.16 -9.43
CA GLY A 216 0.77 10.54 -8.22
C GLY A 216 -0.08 9.28 -8.50
N ALA A 217 -0.25 8.90 -9.76
CA ALA A 217 -0.86 7.62 -10.09
C ALA A 217 0.07 6.47 -9.67
N MET A 218 -0.51 5.38 -9.13
CA MET A 218 0.24 4.18 -8.79
C MET A 218 1.06 3.70 -10.00
N ALA A 219 2.26 3.18 -9.73
CA ALA A 219 3.09 2.50 -10.72
C ALA A 219 2.29 1.46 -11.54
N GLU A 220 2.75 1.16 -12.75
CA GLU A 220 2.12 0.09 -13.52
C GLU A 220 2.33 -1.25 -12.84
N VAL A 221 1.34 -2.14 -12.96
CA VAL A 221 1.37 -3.46 -12.33
C VAL A 221 2.64 -4.20 -12.75
N SER A 222 2.98 -4.18 -14.04
CA SER A 222 4.22 -4.80 -14.55
C SER A 222 5.48 -4.30 -13.85
N THR A 223 5.58 -3.01 -13.53
CA THR A 223 6.72 -2.45 -12.79
C THR A 223 6.79 -3.02 -11.37
N ILE A 224 5.65 -3.10 -10.69
CA ILE A 224 5.56 -3.69 -9.34
C ILE A 224 6.01 -5.15 -9.37
N ILE A 225 5.49 -5.93 -10.32
CA ILE A 225 5.82 -7.35 -10.49
C ILE A 225 7.31 -7.54 -10.78
N SER A 226 7.89 -6.75 -11.68
CA SER A 226 9.34 -6.82 -11.98
C SER A 226 10.21 -6.56 -10.75
N VAL A 227 9.82 -5.63 -9.86
CA VAL A 227 10.58 -5.39 -8.62
C VAL A 227 10.43 -6.55 -7.63
N VAL A 228 9.24 -7.17 -7.53
CA VAL A 228 9.04 -8.37 -6.70
C VAL A 228 9.85 -9.55 -7.24
N GLU A 229 9.84 -9.77 -8.56
CA GLU A 229 10.59 -10.82 -9.23
C GLU A 229 12.11 -10.71 -9.01
N GLN A 230 12.66 -9.49 -9.02
CA GLN A 230 14.07 -9.27 -8.65
C GLN A 230 14.40 -9.75 -7.24
N HIS A 231 13.49 -9.60 -6.27
CA HIS A 231 13.70 -10.08 -4.91
C HIS A 231 13.55 -11.60 -4.80
N LEU A 232 12.61 -12.18 -5.55
CA LEU A 232 12.46 -13.63 -5.69
C LEU A 232 13.73 -14.29 -6.25
N HIS A 233 14.39 -13.67 -7.23
CA HIS A 233 15.66 -14.19 -7.76
C HIS A 233 16.79 -14.10 -6.73
N LYS A 234 16.93 -12.95 -6.05
CA LYS A 234 17.94 -12.77 -4.99
C LYS A 234 17.77 -13.74 -3.82
N SER A 235 16.55 -14.13 -3.47
CA SER A 235 16.32 -15.10 -2.39
C SER A 235 16.76 -16.52 -2.78
N LYS A 236 16.75 -16.86 -4.07
CA LYS A 236 17.23 -18.15 -4.59
C LYS A 236 18.76 -18.21 -4.69
N GLU A 237 19.43 -17.06 -4.79
CA GLU A 237 20.89 -16.96 -4.90
C GLU A 237 21.63 -17.06 -3.56
N LYS A 238 20.95 -16.84 -2.42
CA LYS A 238 21.53 -17.06 -1.09
C LYS A 238 21.67 -18.58 -0.85
N PRO A 239 22.89 -19.16 -0.83
CA PRO A 239 23.06 -20.57 -0.51
C PRO A 239 22.69 -20.82 0.96
N GLU A 240 22.34 -22.06 1.30
CA GLU A 240 22.13 -22.55 2.66
C GLU A 240 23.40 -22.36 3.55
N GLU A 241 23.68 -21.15 4.02
CA GLU A 241 24.62 -20.91 5.13
C GLU A 241 23.84 -20.69 6.43
N SER A 242 23.29 -21.79 6.96
CA SER A 242 23.16 -22.08 8.40
C SER A 242 22.21 -23.28 8.58
N ARG A 243 22.80 -24.48 8.64
CA ARG A 243 22.21 -25.61 9.38
C ARG A 243 22.65 -25.53 10.83
#